data_AF-A0A9W6PBI8-F1
#
_entry.id   AF-A0A9W6PBI8-F1
#
_cell.length_a   1.000
_cell.length_b   1.000
_cell.length_c   1.000
_cell.angle_alpha   90.00
_cell.angle_beta   90.00
_cell.angle_gamma   90.00
#
_symmetry.space_group_name_H-M   'P 1'
#
loop_
_entity.id
_entity.type
_entity.pdbx_description
1 polymer ?
#
loop_
_entity_poly.entity_id
_entity_poly.type
_entity_poly.pdbx_seq_one_letter_code
_entity_poly.pdbx_strand_id
1 'polypeptide(L)'
;MYAEERQRLILERARRDGRVDVALLASEFEVTYETIRRDLTALERHGVLRRVHGGAIPVERLGFEPTLTVRDSVMTQEKERIAKAALMELPDDGAILLDAGSTTGRLAEQLPTDRELTVVTNSLSIAFTLTPRTNINLMLLGGRLRTRTQATVDSWALQALEETYVDVAFIGTNGVSVERGLTTPDTAEAMVKRAMIRSSRRAVLLADHTKVGNDHFTRFATVDDFDCLITDNGLADGLADEIGALGPRVVMV
;
A
#
# COMPACT_ATOMS: atom_id res chain seq x y z
N MET A 1 18.40 -17.96 -5.43
CA MET A 1 17.36 -17.11 -4.81
C MET A 1 17.85 -15.67 -4.76
N TYR A 2 17.05 -14.72 -5.26
CA TYR A 2 17.38 -13.30 -5.24
C TYR A 2 17.31 -12.73 -3.81
N ALA A 3 18.00 -11.62 -3.54
CA ALA A 3 18.08 -11.06 -2.19
C ALA A 3 16.71 -10.56 -1.67
N GLU A 4 15.92 -9.92 -2.52
CA GLU A 4 14.58 -9.40 -2.16
C GLU A 4 13.60 -10.52 -1.82
N GLU A 5 13.57 -11.58 -2.63
CA GLU A 5 12.76 -12.78 -2.39
C GLU A 5 13.13 -13.45 -1.05
N ARG A 6 14.44 -13.60 -0.78
CA ARG A 6 14.91 -14.16 0.49
C ARG A 6 14.55 -13.27 1.67
N GLN A 7 14.69 -11.95 1.55
CA GLN A 7 14.33 -10.99 2.60
C GLN A 7 12.84 -11.03 2.93
N ARG A 8 11.97 -11.18 1.93
CA ARG A 8 10.53 -11.39 2.13
C ARG A 8 10.28 -12.65 2.95
N LEU A 9 10.83 -13.79 2.54
CA LEU A 9 10.64 -15.06 3.23
C LEU A 9 11.16 -15.01 4.67
N ILE A 10 12.30 -14.37 4.91
CA ILE A 10 12.85 -14.15 6.27
C ILE A 10 11.87 -13.35 7.13
N LEU A 11 11.28 -12.28 6.59
CA LEU A 11 10.33 -11.45 7.33
C LEU A 11 9.02 -12.19 7.62
N GLU A 12 8.47 -12.91 6.65
CA GLU A 12 7.29 -13.76 6.82
C GLU A 12 7.52 -14.82 7.91
N ARG A 13 8.69 -15.49 7.86
CA ARG A 13 9.10 -16.46 8.87
C ARG A 13 9.19 -15.83 10.26
N ALA A 14 9.82 -14.66 10.35
CA ALA A 14 9.95 -13.95 11.63
C ALA A 14 8.59 -13.56 12.21
N ARG A 15 7.64 -13.13 11.37
CA ARG A 15 6.26 -12.82 11.79
C ARG A 15 5.51 -14.06 12.24
N ARG A 16 5.59 -15.15 11.47
CA ARG A 16 4.87 -16.40 11.77
C ARG A 16 5.41 -17.11 13.01
N ASP A 17 6.74 -17.20 13.13
CA ASP A 17 7.41 -18.00 14.16
C ASP A 17 7.84 -17.12 15.36
N GLY A 18 7.60 -15.81 15.31
CA GLY A 18 8.00 -14.82 16.33
C GLY A 18 9.50 -14.55 16.41
N ARG A 19 10.32 -15.31 15.69
CA ARG A 19 11.78 -15.20 15.63
C ARG A 19 12.32 -15.97 14.43
N VAL A 20 13.45 -15.51 13.90
CA VAL A 20 14.31 -16.27 12.98
C VAL A 20 15.72 -16.43 13.52
N ASP A 21 16.37 -17.53 13.17
CA ASP A 21 17.75 -17.85 13.52
C ASP A 21 18.65 -17.87 12.28
N VAL A 22 19.84 -17.27 12.38
CA VAL A 22 20.76 -17.14 11.26
C VAL A 22 21.20 -18.51 10.75
N ALA A 23 21.45 -19.49 11.63
CA ALA A 23 21.93 -20.82 11.24
C ALA A 23 20.84 -21.60 10.49
N LEU A 24 19.61 -21.54 10.99
CA LEU A 24 18.48 -22.19 10.34
C LEU A 24 18.22 -21.59 8.95
N LEU A 25 18.18 -20.26 8.84
CA LEU A 25 17.97 -19.60 7.55
C LEU A 25 19.12 -19.85 6.56
N ALA A 26 20.37 -19.90 7.05
CA ALA A 26 21.53 -20.20 6.20
C ALA A 26 21.46 -21.62 5.63
N SER A 27 21.04 -22.60 6.46
CA SER A 27 20.81 -23.98 6.04
C SER A 27 19.64 -24.09 5.07
N GLU A 28 18.51 -23.44 5.36
CA GLU A 28 17.27 -23.55 4.58
C GLU A 28 17.41 -22.92 3.19
N PHE A 29 18.08 -21.77 3.09
CA PHE A 29 18.27 -21.08 1.83
C PHE A 29 19.58 -21.45 1.10
N GLU A 30 20.37 -22.38 1.66
CA GLU A 30 21.66 -22.80 1.12
C GLU A 30 22.62 -21.63 0.84
N VAL A 31 22.69 -20.67 1.77
CA VAL A 31 23.56 -19.48 1.67
C VAL A 31 24.47 -19.33 2.89
N THR A 32 25.47 -18.46 2.79
CA THR A 32 26.38 -18.21 3.91
C THR A 32 25.70 -17.47 5.06
N TYR A 33 26.21 -17.66 6.28
CA TYR A 33 25.84 -16.86 7.45
C TYR A 33 26.01 -15.35 7.21
N GLU A 34 27.02 -14.94 6.43
CA GLU A 34 27.24 -13.53 6.09
C GLU A 34 26.11 -12.98 5.21
N THR A 35 25.64 -13.77 4.24
CA THR A 35 24.48 -13.42 3.39
C THR A 35 23.24 -13.16 4.25
N ILE A 36 22.88 -14.08 5.16
CA ILE A 36 21.74 -13.91 6.07
C ILE A 36 21.95 -12.70 6.99
N ARG A 37 23.15 -12.49 7.54
CA ARG A 37 23.43 -11.32 8.38
C ARG A 37 23.26 -10.00 7.61
N ARG A 38 23.63 -9.95 6.32
CA ARG A 38 23.39 -8.79 5.45
C ARG A 38 21.89 -8.57 5.23
N ASP A 39 21.13 -9.62 4.94
CA ASP A 39 19.67 -9.53 4.78
C ASP A 39 18.97 -9.07 6.06
N LEU A 40 19.32 -9.63 7.22
CA LEU A 40 18.80 -9.19 8.52
C LEU A 40 19.18 -7.74 8.84
N THR A 41 20.37 -7.29 8.42
CA THR A 41 20.78 -5.88 8.59
C THR A 41 19.97 -4.95 7.69
N ALA A 42 19.65 -5.37 6.46
CA ALA A 42 18.77 -4.62 5.58
C ALA A 42 17.35 -4.52 6.16
N LEU A 43 16.80 -5.65 6.60
CA LEU A 43 15.47 -5.72 7.23
C LEU A 43 15.40 -4.94 8.56
N GLU A 44 16.46 -4.91 9.35
CA GLU A 44 16.56 -4.07 10.56
C GLU A 44 16.67 -2.58 10.23
N ARG A 45 17.44 -2.20 9.22
CA ARG A 45 17.48 -0.81 8.71
C ARG A 45 16.11 -0.38 8.18
N HIS A 46 15.39 -1.32 7.58
CA HIS A 46 14.01 -1.13 7.15
C HIS A 46 13.02 -1.22 8.33
N GLY A 47 13.48 -1.37 9.57
CA GLY A 47 12.68 -1.34 10.80
C GLY A 47 11.62 -2.43 10.95
N VAL A 48 11.59 -3.42 10.05
CA VAL A 48 10.63 -4.53 10.08
C VAL A 48 11.10 -5.69 10.97
N LEU A 49 12.41 -5.76 11.23
CA LEU A 49 13.01 -6.71 12.16
C LEU A 49 13.89 -5.97 13.18
N ARG A 50 14.14 -6.61 14.32
CA ARG A 50 15.17 -6.22 15.28
C ARG A 50 16.12 -7.38 15.44
N ARG A 51 17.41 -7.14 15.23
CA ARG A 51 18.42 -8.18 15.43
C ARG A 51 18.55 -8.50 16.91
N VAL A 52 18.69 -9.79 17.18
CA VAL A 52 18.97 -10.33 18.51
C VAL A 52 20.18 -11.27 18.40
N HIS A 53 20.65 -11.80 19.52
CA HIS A 53 21.78 -12.72 19.49
C HIS A 53 21.41 -13.98 18.68
N GLY A 54 22.17 -14.25 17.61
CA GLY A 54 21.96 -15.41 16.72
C GLY A 54 20.83 -15.28 15.71
N GLY A 55 20.08 -14.17 15.67
CA GLY A 55 18.85 -14.11 14.88
C GLY A 55 18.23 -12.73 14.75
N ALA A 56 16.93 -12.69 14.47
CA ALA A 56 16.12 -11.49 14.50
C ALA A 56 14.69 -11.80 14.93
N ILE A 57 14.02 -10.82 15.53
CA ILE A 57 12.60 -10.87 15.88
C ILE A 57 11.83 -9.83 15.06
N PRO A 58 10.57 -10.06 14.71
CA PRO A 58 9.76 -9.05 14.04
C PRO A 58 9.58 -7.83 14.93
N VAL A 59 9.60 -6.64 14.32
CA VAL A 59 9.18 -5.42 15.01
C VAL A 59 7.69 -5.27 14.77
N GLU A 60 6.89 -5.84 15.67
CA GLU A 60 5.44 -5.64 15.72
C GLU A 60 5.12 -4.37 16.50
N ARG A 61 5.49 -3.22 15.92
CA ARG A 61 4.97 -1.94 16.40
C ARG A 61 3.87 -1.54 15.45
N LEU A 62 2.64 -1.41 15.96
CA LEU A 62 1.49 -0.91 15.20
C LEU A 62 1.77 0.44 14.50
N GLY A 63 2.72 1.23 15.04
CA GLY A 63 3.18 2.50 14.49
C GLY A 63 4.40 2.42 13.56
N PHE A 64 4.98 1.23 13.32
CA PHE A 64 6.09 1.07 12.39
C PHE A 64 5.59 1.13 10.95
N GLU A 65 6.27 1.88 10.10
CA GLU A 65 5.85 2.08 8.71
C GLU A 65 7.10 2.30 7.84
N PRO A 66 7.34 1.44 6.83
CA PRO A 66 8.46 1.60 5.90
C PRO A 66 8.38 2.91 5.11
N THR A 67 9.50 3.33 4.51
CA THR A 67 9.51 4.45 3.55
C THR A 67 8.79 4.08 2.26
N LEU A 68 8.31 5.07 1.50
CA LEU A 68 7.72 4.84 0.18
C LEU A 68 8.68 4.09 -0.73
N THR A 69 9.97 4.45 -0.76
CA THR A 69 10.99 3.77 -1.57
C THR A 69 11.14 2.30 -1.21
N VAL A 70 11.14 1.96 0.08
CA VAL A 70 11.19 0.55 0.52
C VAL A 70 9.90 -0.18 0.17
N ARG A 71 8.75 0.47 0.29
CA ARG A 71 7.48 -0.13 -0.15
C ARG A 71 7.50 -0.37 -1.65
N ASP A 72 8.01 0.56 -2.45
CA ASP A 72 8.02 0.47 -3.91
C ASP A 72 8.87 -0.69 -4.44
N SER A 73 9.95 -1.06 -3.76
CA SER A 73 10.82 -2.17 -4.14
C SER A 73 10.31 -3.57 -3.74
N VAL A 74 9.14 -3.67 -3.11
CA VAL A 74 8.58 -4.95 -2.62
C VAL A 74 7.29 -5.22 -3.35
N MET A 75 7.03 -6.48 -3.73
CA MET A 75 5.83 -6.90 -4.46
C MET A 75 5.64 -6.12 -5.76
N THR A 76 6.72 -5.82 -6.47
CA THR A 76 6.69 -4.94 -7.65
C THR A 76 5.80 -5.50 -8.76
N GLN A 77 5.93 -6.79 -9.09
CA GLN A 77 5.15 -7.44 -10.14
C GLN A 77 3.67 -7.54 -9.78
N GLU A 78 3.36 -7.82 -8.52
CA GLU A 78 2.00 -7.81 -7.97
C GLU A 78 1.38 -6.42 -8.10
N LYS A 79 2.12 -5.37 -7.73
CA LYS A 79 1.64 -3.98 -7.83
C LYS A 79 1.42 -3.53 -9.26
N GLU A 80 2.29 -3.94 -10.18
CA GLU A 80 2.11 -3.67 -11.61
C GLU A 80 0.83 -4.33 -12.14
N ARG A 81 0.57 -5.59 -11.78
CA ARG A 81 -0.65 -6.29 -12.16
C ARG A 81 -1.91 -5.66 -11.55
N ILE A 82 -1.87 -5.34 -10.26
CA ILE A 82 -2.96 -4.64 -9.56
C ILE A 82 -3.24 -3.29 -10.22
N ALA A 83 -2.20 -2.49 -10.49
CA ALA A 83 -2.34 -1.20 -11.16
C ALA A 83 -2.93 -1.34 -12.57
N LYS A 84 -2.48 -2.33 -13.33
CA LYS A 84 -3.02 -2.61 -14.68
C LYS A 84 -4.50 -2.97 -14.63
N ALA A 85 -4.90 -3.79 -13.66
CA ALA A 85 -6.30 -4.15 -13.47
C ALA A 85 -7.16 -2.95 -13.05
N ALA A 86 -6.60 -2.05 -12.24
CA ALA A 86 -7.25 -0.82 -11.80
C ALA A 86 -7.59 0.15 -12.95
N LEU A 87 -6.92 0.05 -14.11
CA LEU A 87 -7.27 0.83 -15.30
C LEU A 87 -8.70 0.58 -15.78
N MET A 88 -9.26 -0.61 -15.51
CA MET A 88 -10.64 -0.95 -15.87
C MET A 88 -11.68 -0.25 -14.99
N GLU A 89 -11.26 0.30 -13.84
CA GLU A 89 -12.14 1.08 -12.96
C GLU A 89 -12.05 2.58 -13.23
N LEU A 90 -11.22 3.02 -14.18
CA LEU A 90 -11.18 4.43 -14.58
C LEU A 90 -12.47 4.83 -15.28
N PRO A 91 -12.97 6.06 -15.06
CA PRO A 91 -14.04 6.57 -15.89
C PRO A 91 -13.52 6.89 -17.31
N ASP A 92 -14.43 7.04 -18.26
CA ASP A 92 -14.09 7.40 -19.64
C ASP A 92 -13.64 8.88 -19.72
N ASP A 93 -14.33 9.75 -18.98
CA ASP A 93 -13.98 11.14 -18.69
C ASP A 93 -14.26 11.46 -17.21
N GLY A 94 -13.73 12.58 -16.70
CA GLY A 94 -14.07 13.06 -15.35
C GLY A 94 -12.88 13.11 -14.40
N ALA A 95 -13.15 12.89 -13.10
CA ALA A 95 -12.18 13.12 -12.04
C ALA A 95 -11.88 11.85 -11.24
N ILE A 96 -10.59 11.58 -11.02
CA ILE A 96 -10.12 10.51 -10.13
C ILE A 96 -9.31 11.08 -8.99
N LEU A 97 -9.28 10.35 -7.89
CA LEU A 97 -8.44 10.65 -6.73
C LEU A 97 -7.44 9.53 -6.52
N LEU A 98 -6.14 9.87 -6.49
CA LEU A 98 -5.06 8.93 -6.21
C LEU A 98 -4.44 9.20 -4.85
N ASP A 99 -4.62 8.27 -3.93
CA ASP A 99 -3.95 8.28 -2.63
C ASP A 99 -2.44 8.03 -2.75
N ALA A 100 -1.68 8.48 -1.75
CA ALA A 100 -0.25 8.21 -1.66
C ALA A 100 0.03 6.74 -1.33
N GLY A 101 0.75 6.08 -2.23
CA GLY A 101 1.17 4.69 -2.04
C GLY A 101 1.98 4.18 -3.23
N SER A 102 2.73 3.10 -3.02
CA SER A 102 3.52 2.49 -4.09
C SER A 102 2.62 1.90 -5.19
N THR A 103 1.51 1.27 -4.81
CA THR A 103 0.59 0.62 -5.77
C THR A 103 -0.20 1.65 -6.58
N THR A 104 -0.69 2.72 -5.94
CA THR A 104 -1.33 3.85 -6.61
C THR A 104 -0.33 4.64 -7.46
N GLY A 105 0.95 4.68 -7.06
CA GLY A 105 2.04 5.17 -7.90
C GLY A 105 2.19 4.40 -9.22
N ARG A 106 2.13 3.07 -9.19
CA ARG A 106 2.12 2.25 -10.42
C ARG A 106 0.90 2.51 -11.30
N LEU A 107 -0.27 2.75 -10.70
CA LEU A 107 -1.45 3.17 -11.46
C LEU A 107 -1.22 4.51 -12.16
N ALA A 108 -0.64 5.50 -11.46
CA ALA A 108 -0.32 6.80 -12.05
C ALA A 108 0.63 6.68 -13.25
N GLU A 109 1.66 5.84 -13.16
CA GLU A 109 2.60 5.56 -14.27
C GLU A 109 1.90 5.00 -15.51
N GLN A 110 0.86 4.18 -15.29
CA GLN A 110 0.13 3.44 -16.33
C GLN A 110 -1.13 4.16 -16.84
N LEU A 111 -1.44 5.37 -16.36
CA LEU A 111 -2.62 6.10 -16.82
C LEU A 111 -2.62 6.27 -18.36
N PRO A 112 -3.80 6.11 -18.99
CA PRO A 112 -3.94 6.23 -20.44
C PRO A 112 -3.56 7.62 -20.95
N THR A 113 -3.07 7.66 -22.19
CA THR A 113 -2.73 8.91 -22.89
C THR A 113 -3.82 9.37 -23.86
N ASP A 114 -4.82 8.54 -24.11
CA ASP A 114 -5.95 8.76 -25.02
C ASP A 114 -7.21 9.31 -24.31
N ARG A 115 -7.11 9.64 -23.02
CA ARG A 115 -8.21 10.17 -22.20
C ARG A 115 -7.78 11.44 -21.49
N GLU A 116 -8.68 12.41 -21.41
CA GLU A 116 -8.49 13.59 -20.57
C GLU A 116 -9.09 13.35 -19.18
N LEU A 117 -8.28 13.44 -18.14
CA LEU A 117 -8.70 13.20 -16.76
C LEU A 117 -8.28 14.34 -15.84
N THR A 118 -9.15 14.69 -14.90
CA THR A 118 -8.75 15.45 -13.72
C THR A 118 -8.23 14.49 -12.67
N VAL A 119 -7.01 14.70 -12.19
CA VAL A 119 -6.38 13.84 -11.18
C VAL A 119 -6.13 14.66 -9.92
N VAL A 120 -6.79 14.29 -8.83
CA VAL A 120 -6.53 14.82 -7.49
C VAL A 120 -5.61 13.87 -6.76
N THR A 121 -4.52 14.35 -6.16
CA THR A 121 -3.64 13.49 -5.35
C THR A 121 -3.05 14.23 -4.16
N ASN A 122 -2.83 13.53 -3.04
CA ASN A 122 -2.01 14.04 -1.94
C ASN A 122 -0.54 13.59 -2.03
N SER A 123 -0.16 12.89 -3.10
CA SER A 123 1.17 12.32 -3.24
C SER A 123 2.07 13.22 -4.07
N LEU A 124 3.15 13.68 -3.46
CA LEU A 124 4.17 14.46 -4.16
C LEU A 124 4.84 13.63 -5.28
N SER A 125 5.09 12.33 -5.04
CA SER A 125 5.66 11.45 -6.07
C SER A 125 4.73 11.26 -7.25
N ILE A 126 3.44 11.01 -7.02
CA ILE A 126 2.46 10.87 -8.12
C ILE A 126 2.35 12.18 -8.89
N ALA A 127 2.30 13.33 -8.20
CA ALA A 127 2.24 14.62 -8.86
C ALA A 127 3.46 14.85 -9.78
N PHE A 128 4.66 14.51 -9.33
CA PHE A 128 5.86 14.57 -10.18
C PHE A 128 5.77 13.64 -11.39
N THR A 129 5.29 12.40 -11.22
CA THR A 129 5.09 11.44 -12.31
C THR A 129 4.11 11.97 -13.37
N LEU A 130 3.06 12.66 -12.95
CA LEU A 130 2.00 13.14 -13.85
C LEU A 130 2.25 14.52 -14.44
N THR A 131 3.16 15.31 -13.88
CA THR A 131 3.48 16.67 -14.37
C THR A 131 3.77 16.74 -15.87
N PRO A 132 4.48 15.78 -16.50
CA PRO A 132 4.75 15.83 -17.94
C PRO A 132 3.55 15.47 -18.84
N ARG A 133 2.43 14.97 -18.27
CA ARG A 133 1.28 14.47 -19.03
C ARG A 133 0.35 15.64 -19.39
N THR A 134 0.26 15.98 -20.67
CA THR A 134 -0.58 17.11 -21.15
C THR A 134 -2.07 16.82 -21.16
N ASN A 135 -2.47 15.54 -21.12
CA ASN A 135 -3.86 15.11 -21.06
C ASN A 135 -4.42 15.04 -19.62
N ILE A 136 -3.63 15.43 -18.61
CA ILE A 136 -4.03 15.36 -17.21
C ILE A 136 -4.17 16.78 -16.63
N ASN A 137 -5.36 17.11 -16.14
CA ASN A 137 -5.57 18.27 -15.28
C ASN A 137 -5.23 17.89 -13.83
N LEU A 138 -4.02 18.20 -13.40
CA LEU A 138 -3.47 17.73 -12.12
C LEU A 138 -3.76 18.72 -10.97
N MET A 139 -4.39 18.22 -9.91
CA MET A 139 -4.61 18.94 -8.63
C MET A 139 -3.83 18.24 -7.51
N LEU A 140 -2.81 18.92 -6.98
CA LEU A 140 -2.05 18.45 -5.82
C LEU A 140 -2.63 19.03 -4.53
N LEU A 141 -3.08 18.15 -3.63
CA LEU A 141 -3.54 18.53 -2.30
C LEU A 141 -2.38 19.06 -1.47
N GLY A 142 -2.54 20.24 -0.88
CA GLY A 142 -1.55 20.86 0.01
C GLY A 142 -1.53 20.25 1.42
N GLY A 143 -0.74 20.84 2.31
CA GLY A 143 -0.67 20.46 3.73
C GLY A 143 0.71 20.03 4.19
N ARG A 144 0.79 19.46 5.40
CA ARG A 144 2.08 19.01 5.94
C ARG A 144 2.53 17.78 5.17
N LEU A 145 3.71 17.84 4.57
CA LEU A 145 4.29 16.69 3.88
C LEU A 145 4.86 15.68 4.89
N ARG A 146 4.37 14.44 4.86
CA ARG A 146 5.02 13.30 5.52
C ARG A 146 6.15 12.80 4.63
N THR A 147 7.39 13.16 4.94
CA THR A 147 8.58 12.76 4.15
C THR A 147 8.66 11.25 3.92
N ARG A 148 8.15 10.44 4.86
CA ARG A 148 8.26 8.98 4.81
C ARG A 148 7.39 8.33 3.75
N THR A 149 6.19 8.87 3.47
CA THR A 149 5.26 8.39 2.44
C THR A 149 5.11 9.35 1.27
N GLN A 150 5.72 10.54 1.37
CA GLN A 150 5.57 11.64 0.43
C GLN A 150 4.09 12.07 0.24
N ALA A 151 3.29 11.88 1.28
CA ALA A 151 1.88 12.25 1.34
C ALA A 151 1.69 13.60 2.06
N THR A 152 0.89 14.51 1.52
CA THR A 152 0.40 15.68 2.24
C THR A 152 -0.77 15.30 3.14
N VAL A 153 -0.77 15.83 4.36
CA VAL A 153 -1.76 15.52 5.41
C VAL A 153 -2.14 16.77 6.21
N ASP A 154 -3.00 16.54 7.21
CA ASP A 154 -3.55 17.52 8.16
C ASP A 154 -4.54 18.52 7.50
N SER A 155 -4.83 19.62 8.21
CA SER A 155 -5.99 20.48 7.96
C SER A 155 -6.11 21.00 6.53
N TRP A 156 -5.00 21.36 5.87
CA TRP A 156 -5.06 21.91 4.51
C TRP A 156 -5.47 20.84 3.48
N ALA A 157 -4.99 19.60 3.64
CA ALA A 157 -5.41 18.49 2.78
C ALA A 157 -6.90 18.17 3.02
N LEU A 158 -7.32 18.16 4.29
CA LEU A 158 -8.69 17.85 4.68
C LEU A 158 -9.69 18.90 4.19
N GLN A 159 -9.38 20.19 4.31
CA GLN A 159 -10.24 21.28 3.84
C GLN A 159 -10.46 21.22 2.33
N ALA A 160 -9.41 20.93 1.55
CA ALA A 160 -9.55 20.75 0.11
C ALA A 160 -10.47 19.56 -0.22
N LEU A 161 -10.39 18.47 0.54
CA LEU A 161 -11.22 17.28 0.34
C LEU A 161 -12.69 17.47 0.75
N GLU A 162 -13.02 18.43 1.62
CA GLU A 162 -14.41 18.73 2.00
C GLU A 162 -15.24 19.26 0.83
N GLU A 163 -14.62 20.01 -0.09
CA GLU A 163 -15.27 20.58 -1.28
C GLU A 163 -14.90 19.86 -2.58
N THR A 164 -14.17 18.74 -2.47
CA THR A 164 -13.81 17.91 -3.63
C THR A 164 -14.82 16.78 -3.78
N TYR A 165 -15.22 16.50 -5.02
CA TYR A 165 -16.00 15.32 -5.35
C TYR A 165 -15.47 14.68 -6.63
N VAL A 166 -15.09 13.40 -6.57
CA VAL A 166 -14.51 12.65 -7.69
C VAL A 166 -15.36 11.44 -8.06
N ASP A 167 -15.20 10.94 -9.28
CA ASP A 167 -15.88 9.74 -9.75
C ASP A 167 -15.32 8.48 -9.09
N VAL A 168 -13.98 8.37 -9.03
CA VAL A 168 -13.32 7.18 -8.47
C VAL A 168 -12.12 7.56 -7.61
N ALA A 169 -12.09 7.09 -6.36
CA ALA A 169 -10.91 7.16 -5.51
C ALA A 169 -10.17 5.81 -5.49
N PHE A 170 -8.88 5.83 -5.80
CA PHE A 170 -7.98 4.69 -5.68
C PHE A 170 -7.14 4.84 -4.42
N ILE A 171 -7.40 3.96 -3.45
CA ILE A 171 -6.83 4.03 -2.12
C ILE A 171 -5.90 2.85 -1.87
N GLY A 172 -4.71 3.12 -1.33
CA GLY A 172 -3.81 2.12 -0.79
C GLY A 172 -3.98 1.95 0.71
N THR A 173 -3.59 0.79 1.22
CA THR A 173 -3.63 0.48 2.65
C THR A 173 -2.30 -0.09 3.16
N ASN A 174 -2.16 -0.16 4.48
CA ASN A 174 -1.07 -0.87 5.13
C ASN A 174 -1.54 -2.18 5.76
N GLY A 175 -2.79 -2.22 6.22
CA GLY A 175 -3.42 -3.40 6.79
C GLY A 175 -4.90 -3.51 6.39
N VAL A 176 -5.37 -4.73 6.17
CA VAL A 176 -6.78 -5.08 5.96
C VAL A 176 -7.11 -6.30 6.80
N SER A 177 -8.16 -6.25 7.60
CA SER A 177 -8.70 -7.41 8.30
C SER A 177 -10.22 -7.33 8.37
N VAL A 178 -10.89 -8.50 8.43
CA VAL A 178 -12.35 -8.58 8.61
C VAL A 178 -12.77 -7.90 9.92
N GLU A 179 -11.98 -8.08 10.98
CA GLU A 179 -12.30 -7.55 12.31
C GLU A 179 -12.06 -6.03 12.43
N ARG A 180 -10.95 -5.51 11.88
CA ARG A 180 -10.54 -4.11 12.08
C ARG A 180 -10.67 -3.24 10.84
N GLY A 181 -11.10 -3.78 9.71
CA GLY A 181 -11.18 -3.04 8.46
C GLY A 181 -9.80 -2.63 7.97
N LEU A 182 -9.69 -1.40 7.50
CA LEU A 182 -8.47 -0.89 6.90
C LEU A 182 -7.71 0.01 7.87
N THR A 183 -6.43 -0.28 8.04
CA THR A 183 -5.58 0.37 9.03
C THR A 183 -4.29 0.93 8.44
N THR A 184 -3.79 1.99 9.07
CA THR A 184 -2.50 2.62 8.77
C THR A 184 -1.78 3.01 10.07
N PRO A 185 -0.45 3.19 10.09
CA PRO A 185 0.30 3.51 11.31
C PRO A 185 0.12 4.95 11.80
N ASP A 186 -0.38 5.84 10.95
CA ASP A 186 -0.42 7.29 11.20
C ASP A 186 -1.83 7.87 11.16
N THR A 187 -2.19 8.63 12.20
CA THR A 187 -3.51 9.22 12.36
C THR A 187 -3.83 10.29 11.32
N ALA A 188 -2.84 11.06 10.88
CA ALA A 188 -3.07 12.09 9.87
C ALA A 188 -3.34 11.47 8.50
N GLU A 189 -2.62 10.40 8.13
CA GLU A 189 -2.96 9.63 6.93
C GLU A 189 -4.34 8.99 7.02
N ALA A 190 -4.69 8.41 8.17
CA ALA A 190 -6.00 7.82 8.36
C ALA A 190 -7.13 8.84 8.17
N MET A 191 -6.94 10.07 8.65
CA MET A 191 -7.91 11.15 8.44
C MET A 191 -8.05 11.52 6.97
N VAL A 192 -6.93 11.68 6.24
CA VAL A 192 -6.96 12.02 4.81
C VAL A 192 -7.59 10.89 4.01
N LYS A 193 -7.18 9.63 4.18
CA LYS A 193 -7.78 8.49 3.47
C LYS A 193 -9.28 8.39 3.69
N ARG A 194 -9.75 8.63 4.91
CA ARG A 194 -11.20 8.65 5.22
C ARG A 194 -11.92 9.79 4.47
N ALA A 195 -11.32 10.96 4.40
CA ALA A 195 -11.86 12.08 3.63
C ALA A 195 -11.87 11.78 2.12
N MET A 196 -10.82 11.15 1.60
CA MET A 196 -10.72 10.73 0.20
C MET A 196 -11.85 9.76 -0.20
N ILE A 197 -12.12 8.75 0.63
CA ILE A 197 -13.22 7.79 0.41
C ILE A 197 -14.56 8.54 0.38
N ARG A 198 -14.81 9.41 1.37
CA ARG A 198 -16.06 10.20 1.44
C ARG A 198 -16.24 11.18 0.27
N SER A 199 -15.14 11.67 -0.30
CA SER A 199 -15.15 12.59 -1.45
C SER A 199 -15.35 11.88 -2.79
N SER A 200 -15.65 10.58 -2.81
CA SER A 200 -15.75 9.79 -4.05
C SER A 200 -17.13 9.18 -4.24
N ARG A 201 -17.57 9.04 -5.51
CA ARG A 201 -18.74 8.23 -5.86
C ARG A 201 -18.46 6.75 -5.67
N ARG A 202 -17.26 6.31 -6.04
CA ARG A 202 -16.79 4.94 -5.90
C ARG A 202 -15.38 4.90 -5.31
N ALA A 203 -15.13 3.97 -4.40
CA ALA A 203 -13.84 3.73 -3.80
C ALA A 203 -13.29 2.35 -4.21
N VAL A 204 -12.06 2.35 -4.72
CA VAL A 204 -11.32 1.15 -5.16
C VAL A 204 -10.09 0.98 -4.28
N LEU A 205 -10.03 -0.13 -3.56
CA LEU A 205 -8.88 -0.51 -2.75
C LEU A 205 -7.85 -1.26 -3.59
N LEU A 206 -6.61 -0.77 -3.59
CA LEU A 206 -5.47 -1.42 -4.23
C LEU A 206 -4.53 -1.99 -3.15
N ALA A 207 -4.49 -3.31 -3.00
CA ALA A 207 -3.71 -3.95 -1.95
C ALA A 207 -3.16 -5.31 -2.40
N ASP A 208 -1.85 -5.52 -2.26
CA ASP A 208 -1.26 -6.85 -2.38
C ASP A 208 -1.65 -7.74 -1.17
N HIS A 209 -1.64 -9.06 -1.37
CA HIS A 209 -2.07 -10.05 -0.37
C HIS A 209 -1.35 -9.90 0.98
N THR A 210 -0.10 -9.41 0.98
CA THR A 210 0.69 -9.21 2.22
C THR A 210 0.13 -8.13 3.14
N LYS A 211 -0.89 -7.36 2.70
CA LYS A 211 -1.61 -6.39 3.53
C LYS A 211 -2.77 -7.03 4.29
N VAL A 212 -3.29 -8.15 3.82
CA VAL A 212 -4.44 -8.83 4.44
C VAL A 212 -4.00 -9.58 5.70
N GLY A 213 -4.84 -9.57 6.73
CA GLY A 213 -4.55 -10.14 8.05
C GLY A 213 -3.61 -9.31 8.92
N ASN A 214 -3.30 -8.08 8.53
CA ASN A 214 -2.42 -7.19 9.30
C ASN A 214 -3.20 -5.99 9.83
N ASP A 215 -2.95 -5.65 11.10
CA ASP A 215 -3.53 -4.49 11.77
C ASP A 215 -2.46 -3.46 12.12
N HIS A 216 -2.78 -2.18 11.96
CA HIS A 216 -1.91 -1.06 12.27
C HIS A 216 -2.60 -0.08 13.23
N PHE A 217 -1.86 0.92 13.69
CA PHE A 217 -2.23 1.73 14.86
C PHE A 217 -3.62 2.38 14.79
N THR A 218 -4.06 2.81 13.60
CA THR A 218 -5.31 3.52 13.44
C THR A 218 -6.13 2.99 12.26
N ARG A 219 -7.44 2.89 12.45
CA ARG A 219 -8.41 2.50 11.41
C ARG A 219 -8.88 3.72 10.63
N PHE A 220 -8.88 3.64 9.31
CA PHE A 220 -9.42 4.70 8.46
C PHE A 220 -10.76 4.37 7.80
N ALA A 221 -11.03 3.09 7.54
CA ALA A 221 -12.25 2.61 6.88
C ALA A 221 -12.60 1.17 7.30
N THR A 222 -13.82 0.74 7.02
CA THR A 222 -14.24 -0.67 7.04
C THR A 222 -14.20 -1.24 5.63
N VAL A 223 -14.35 -2.57 5.49
CA VAL A 223 -14.23 -3.23 4.17
C VAL A 223 -15.39 -2.84 3.23
N ASP A 224 -16.57 -2.63 3.80
CA ASP A 224 -17.81 -2.20 3.12
C ASP A 224 -17.81 -0.72 2.69
N ASP A 225 -16.82 0.08 3.11
CA ASP A 225 -16.59 1.43 2.60
C ASP A 225 -16.04 1.43 1.14
N PHE A 226 -15.74 0.25 0.57
CA PHE A 226 -15.18 0.10 -0.77
C PHE A 226 -16.12 -0.67 -1.70
N ASP A 227 -16.20 -0.22 -2.96
CA ASP A 227 -16.93 -0.90 -4.02
C ASP A 227 -16.14 -2.06 -4.62
N CYS A 228 -14.81 -1.96 -4.60
CA CYS A 228 -13.91 -2.93 -5.23
C CYS A 228 -12.60 -3.07 -4.44
N LEU A 229 -12.14 -4.31 -4.28
CA LEU A 229 -10.76 -4.63 -3.90
C LEU A 229 -10.07 -5.27 -5.10
N ILE A 230 -8.92 -4.73 -5.48
CA ILE A 230 -8.03 -5.32 -6.47
C ILE A 230 -6.77 -5.80 -5.74
N THR A 231 -6.49 -7.10 -5.86
CA THR A 231 -5.41 -7.79 -5.16
C THR A 231 -4.74 -8.83 -6.06
N ASP A 232 -3.59 -9.34 -5.64
CA ASP A 232 -2.91 -10.41 -6.36
C ASP A 232 -3.36 -11.81 -5.87
N ASN A 233 -3.04 -12.85 -6.65
CA ASN A 233 -3.43 -14.24 -6.38
C ASN A 233 -2.79 -14.89 -5.12
N GLY A 234 -2.14 -14.12 -4.24
CA GLY A 234 -1.50 -14.62 -3.02
C GLY A 234 -2.41 -14.73 -1.79
N LEU A 235 -3.71 -14.46 -1.90
CA LEU A 235 -4.66 -14.65 -0.80
C LEU A 235 -4.84 -16.13 -0.46
N ALA A 236 -5.05 -16.41 0.84
CA ALA A 236 -5.45 -17.75 1.28
C ALA A 236 -6.85 -18.13 0.75
N ASP A 237 -7.05 -19.43 0.53
CA ASP A 237 -8.31 -19.98 0.05
C ASP A 237 -9.50 -19.52 0.91
N GLY A 238 -10.57 -19.07 0.24
CA GLY A 238 -11.79 -18.57 0.88
C GLY A 238 -11.73 -17.12 1.39
N LEU A 239 -10.53 -16.54 1.57
CA LEU A 239 -10.41 -15.18 2.11
C LEU A 239 -10.93 -14.10 1.15
N ALA A 240 -10.80 -14.32 -0.16
CA ALA A 240 -11.39 -13.44 -1.16
C ALA A 240 -12.93 -13.45 -1.08
N ASP A 241 -13.54 -14.62 -0.85
CA ASP A 241 -14.98 -14.77 -0.71
C ASP A 241 -15.47 -14.14 0.61
N GLU A 242 -14.73 -14.31 1.70
CA GLU A 242 -15.01 -13.67 2.99
C GLU A 242 -15.00 -12.14 2.88
N ILE A 243 -13.99 -11.57 2.22
CA ILE A 243 -13.90 -10.13 1.96
C ILE A 243 -15.05 -9.68 1.05
N GLY A 244 -15.34 -10.45 -0.01
CA GLY A 244 -16.42 -10.14 -0.95
C GLY A 244 -17.80 -10.14 -0.30
N ALA A 245 -18.03 -11.05 0.66
CA ALA A 245 -19.26 -11.12 1.42
C ALA A 245 -19.52 -9.88 2.31
N LEU A 246 -18.49 -9.06 2.58
CA LEU A 246 -18.62 -7.82 3.34
C LEU A 246 -19.10 -6.65 2.47
N GLY A 247 -19.04 -6.73 1.14
CA GLY A 247 -19.47 -5.63 0.27
C GLY A 247 -18.70 -5.49 -1.04
N PRO A 248 -17.36 -5.33 -1.03
CA PRO A 248 -16.61 -5.02 -2.24
C PRO A 248 -16.60 -6.18 -3.22
N ARG A 249 -16.66 -5.89 -4.51
CA ARG A 249 -16.25 -6.85 -5.54
C ARG A 249 -14.75 -7.11 -5.41
N VAL A 250 -14.35 -8.38 -5.33
CA VAL A 250 -12.92 -8.76 -5.27
C VAL A 250 -12.42 -9.17 -6.66
N VAL A 251 -11.35 -8.52 -7.12
CA VAL A 251 -10.66 -8.82 -8.37
C VAL A 251 -9.26 -9.32 -8.05
N MET A 252 -8.95 -10.55 -8.43
CA MET A 252 -7.63 -11.17 -8.24
C MET A 252 -6.87 -11.20 -9.58
N VAL A 253 -5.60 -10.79 -9.55
CA VAL A 253 -4.72 -10.71 -10.74
C VAL A 253 -3.34 -11.29 -10.56
#